data_AF-A0A662G460-F1
#
_entry.id   AF-A0A662G460-F1
#
_cell.length_a   1.000
_cell.length_b   1.000
_cell.length_c   1.000
_cell.angle_alpha   90.00
_cell.angle_beta   90.00
_cell.angle_gamma   90.00
#
_symmetry.space_group_name_H-M   'P 1'
#
loop_
_entity.id
_entity.type
_entity.pdbx_description
1 polymer ?
#
loop_
_entity_poly.entity_id
_entity_poly.type
_entity_poly.pdbx_seq_one_letter_code
_entity_poly.pdbx_strand_id
1 'polypeptide(L)'
;MEEDRPDDKFVIEKIEMAGEVIKEPILSKSTREISGENIHRKITFSPYFCECGRPINKENAVRCSHCQRLIEKSCSFEYQNSIHCRSCLKEFHGIELSKKEYFILLCIESGISKPKDISKATGIDVDEVKETLEKFLGNYLTDEPHSLFSKELRLTQLGIEALTVYSKVYKKDKDHSIVETRISDFLASKRKYALRLE
;
A
#
# COMPACT_ATOMS: atom_id res chain seq x y z
N MET A 1 -43.66 -37.77 43.69
CA MET A 1 -43.86 -36.47 43.03
C MET A 1 -42.46 -35.92 42.84
N GLU A 2 -41.81 -36.34 41.76
CA GLU A 2 -40.50 -35.82 41.37
C GLU A 2 -40.75 -34.45 40.76
N GLU A 3 -40.21 -33.41 41.40
CA GLU A 3 -40.27 -32.05 40.85
C GLU A 3 -39.33 -31.98 39.64
N ASP A 4 -39.94 -31.82 38.47
CA ASP A 4 -39.27 -31.47 37.22
C ASP A 4 -38.44 -30.18 37.45
N ARG A 5 -37.13 -30.35 37.61
CA ARG A 5 -36.19 -29.24 37.55
C ARG A 5 -36.19 -28.74 36.10
N PRO A 6 -36.39 -27.42 35.86
CA PRO A 6 -36.36 -26.90 34.50
C PRO A 6 -34.99 -27.21 33.89
N ASP A 7 -34.99 -27.82 32.71
CA ASP A 7 -33.80 -27.98 31.88
C ASP A 7 -33.18 -26.58 31.68
N ASP A 8 -32.14 -26.27 32.44
CA ASP A 8 -31.28 -25.10 32.21
C ASP A 8 -30.68 -25.26 30.81
N LYS A 9 -31.37 -24.71 29.81
CA LYS A 9 -30.90 -24.68 28.42
C LYS A 9 -29.68 -23.76 28.36
N PHE A 10 -28.51 -24.35 28.55
CA PHE A 10 -27.23 -23.69 28.29
C PHE A 10 -27.16 -23.26 26.82
N VAL A 11 -27.30 -21.96 26.57
CA VAL A 11 -27.08 -21.39 25.24
C VAL A 11 -25.60 -21.03 25.12
N ILE A 12 -24.88 -21.72 24.23
CA ILE A 12 -23.51 -21.39 23.87
C ILE A 12 -23.54 -20.41 22.69
N GLU A 13 -23.32 -19.13 22.96
CA GLU A 13 -23.15 -18.11 21.92
C GLU A 13 -21.67 -18.04 21.52
N LYS A 14 -21.36 -18.35 20.25
CA LYS A 14 -20.06 -18.11 19.64
C LYS A 14 -20.10 -16.76 18.92
N ILE A 15 -19.33 -15.81 19.40
CA ILE A 15 -19.24 -14.47 18.82
C ILE A 15 -17.81 -14.26 18.35
N GLU A 16 -17.63 -13.99 17.05
CA GLU A 16 -16.35 -13.58 16.47
C GLU A 16 -16.29 -12.06 16.39
N MET A 17 -15.25 -11.47 16.96
CA MET A 17 -15.05 -10.02 16.94
C MET A 17 -13.62 -9.70 16.52
N ALA A 18 -13.44 -8.61 15.77
CA ALA A 18 -12.12 -8.03 15.60
C ALA A 18 -11.61 -7.57 16.99
N GLY A 19 -10.34 -7.81 17.30
CA GLY A 19 -9.75 -7.33 18.55
C GLY A 19 -9.96 -5.82 18.71
N GLU A 20 -10.41 -5.39 19.89
CA GLU A 20 -10.56 -3.97 20.22
C GLU A 20 -9.21 -3.24 20.07
N VAL A 21 -9.26 -1.96 19.68
CA VAL A 21 -8.10 -1.07 19.70
C VAL A 21 -7.84 -0.65 21.14
N ILE A 22 -7.42 -1.59 21.98
CA ILE A 22 -6.87 -1.33 23.31
C ILE A 22 -5.42 -0.88 23.13
N LYS A 23 -4.82 -0.20 24.12
CA LYS A 23 -3.39 0.16 24.15
C LYS A 23 -2.48 -0.99 23.69
N GLU A 24 -2.90 -2.24 23.95
CA GLU A 24 -2.31 -3.45 23.41
C GLU A 24 -3.32 -4.23 22.55
N PRO A 25 -3.20 -4.21 21.21
CA PRO A 25 -4.02 -5.04 20.34
C PRO A 25 -3.70 -6.51 20.57
N ILE A 26 -4.73 -7.34 20.47
CA ILE A 26 -4.60 -8.78 20.63
C ILE A 26 -3.89 -9.33 19.38
N LEU A 27 -2.58 -9.56 19.50
CA LEU A 27 -1.68 -10.01 18.43
C LEU A 27 -1.76 -11.52 18.15
N SER A 28 -2.69 -12.22 18.80
CA SER A 28 -2.95 -13.65 18.66
C SER A 28 -4.45 -13.93 18.85
N LYS A 29 -4.94 -15.07 18.36
CA LYS A 29 -6.31 -15.50 18.68
C LYS A 29 -6.43 -15.63 20.20
N SER A 30 -7.34 -14.88 20.82
CA SER A 30 -7.62 -15.02 22.24
C SER A 30 -9.08 -15.38 22.43
N THR A 31 -9.34 -16.25 23.41
CA THR A 31 -10.70 -16.67 23.74
C THR A 31 -10.97 -16.20 25.16
N ARG A 32 -12.09 -15.49 25.35
CA ARG A 32 -12.62 -15.19 26.68
C ARG A 32 -13.90 -15.98 26.87
N GLU A 33 -13.98 -16.69 27.97
CA GLU A 33 -15.17 -17.42 28.38
C GLU A 33 -15.81 -16.62 29.53
N ILE A 34 -17.08 -16.25 29.36
CA ILE A 34 -17.86 -15.54 30.36
C ILE A 34 -19.02 -16.46 30.72
N SER A 35 -19.05 -16.92 31.97
CA SER A 35 -20.12 -17.74 32.52
C SER A 35 -21.04 -16.87 33.38
N GLY A 36 -22.31 -16.78 33.01
CA GLY A 36 -23.39 -16.26 33.84
C GLY A 36 -24.36 -17.38 34.24
N GLU A 37 -25.35 -17.08 35.08
CA GLU A 37 -26.28 -18.07 35.68
C GLU A 37 -27.01 -18.96 34.64
N ASN A 38 -27.24 -18.48 33.41
CA ASN A 38 -27.95 -19.23 32.35
C ASN A 38 -27.28 -19.16 30.96
N ILE A 39 -26.12 -18.49 30.82
CA ILE A 39 -25.49 -18.24 29.51
C ILE A 39 -23.98 -18.44 29.63
N HIS A 40 -23.42 -19.30 28.77
CA HIS A 40 -21.98 -19.42 28.57
C HIS A 40 -21.61 -18.75 27.24
N ARG A 41 -20.94 -17.60 27.32
CA ARG A 41 -20.45 -16.90 26.12
C ARG A 41 -18.99 -17.24 25.88
N LYS A 42 -18.70 -17.75 24.68
CA LYS A 42 -17.32 -17.95 24.22
C LYS A 42 -17.01 -16.90 23.16
N ILE A 43 -16.31 -15.85 23.58
CA ILE A 43 -15.92 -14.74 22.70
C ILE A 43 -14.53 -15.04 22.16
N THR A 44 -14.41 -15.12 20.85
CA THR A 44 -13.13 -15.33 20.16
C THR A 44 -12.71 -14.04 19.48
N PHE A 45 -11.57 -13.49 19.90
CA PHE A 45 -10.95 -12.33 19.27
C PHE A 45 -10.00 -12.80 18.18
N SER A 46 -10.30 -12.40 16.94
CA SER A 46 -9.47 -12.69 15.77
C SER A 46 -8.20 -11.82 15.76
N PRO A 47 -7.10 -12.27 15.11
CA PRO A 47 -5.89 -11.46 14.96
C PRO A 47 -6.23 -10.12 14.29
N TYR A 48 -5.58 -9.05 14.71
CA TYR A 48 -5.71 -7.76 14.04
C TYR A 48 -5.22 -7.88 12.58
N PHE A 49 -5.95 -7.32 11.62
CA PHE A 49 -5.57 -7.33 10.21
C PHE A 49 -5.03 -5.96 9.79
N CYS A 50 -3.96 -5.96 9.00
CA CYS A 50 -3.46 -4.76 8.34
C CYS A 50 -4.41 -4.37 7.19
N GLU A 51 -4.29 -3.14 6.67
CA GLU A 51 -5.05 -2.66 5.50
C GLU A 51 -4.82 -3.53 4.24
N CYS A 52 -3.71 -4.28 4.17
CA CYS A 52 -3.45 -5.27 3.12
C CYS A 52 -4.25 -6.57 3.28
N GLY A 53 -5.06 -6.72 4.33
CA GLY A 53 -5.82 -7.92 4.63
C GLY A 53 -5.01 -9.07 5.25
N ARG A 54 -3.72 -8.88 5.53
CA ARG A 54 -2.90 -9.88 6.21
C ARG A 54 -3.01 -9.76 7.73
N PRO A 55 -2.99 -10.88 8.47
CA PRO A 55 -2.98 -10.85 9.92
C PRO A 55 -1.65 -10.29 10.44
N ILE A 56 -1.74 -9.44 11.46
CA ILE A 56 -0.62 -8.88 12.19
C ILE A 56 -0.33 -9.76 13.40
N ASN A 57 0.94 -10.10 13.59
CA ASN A 57 1.48 -10.81 14.74
C ASN A 57 2.59 -9.97 15.41
N LYS A 58 3.09 -10.41 16.57
CA LYS A 58 4.11 -9.68 17.35
C LYS A 58 5.40 -9.41 16.56
N GLU A 59 5.77 -10.29 15.65
CA GLU A 59 7.06 -10.25 14.94
C GLU A 59 7.01 -9.33 13.72
N ASN A 60 5.84 -9.19 13.09
CA ASN A 60 5.65 -8.41 11.86
C ASN A 60 4.88 -7.09 12.07
N ALA A 61 4.59 -6.72 13.32
CA ALA A 61 3.89 -5.49 13.68
C ALA A 61 4.83 -4.28 13.82
N VAL A 62 4.38 -3.12 13.32
CA VAL A 62 4.89 -1.79 13.67
C VAL A 62 3.71 -0.84 13.93
N ARG A 63 3.95 0.28 14.63
CA ARG A 63 2.94 1.31 14.86
C ARG A 63 3.16 2.50 13.96
N CYS A 64 2.07 3.06 13.44
CA CYS A 64 2.09 4.39 12.86
C CYS A 64 2.49 5.40 13.94
N SER A 65 3.50 6.22 13.66
CA SER A 65 4.00 7.27 14.56
C SER A 65 2.93 8.34 14.81
N HIS A 66 2.01 8.54 13.85
CA HIS A 66 0.95 9.54 13.94
C HIS A 66 -0.31 9.00 14.64
N CYS A 67 -0.95 7.96 14.08
CA CYS A 67 -2.25 7.46 14.59
C CYS A 67 -2.15 6.24 15.51
N GLN A 68 -0.95 5.73 15.79
CA GLN A 68 -0.68 4.57 16.66
C GLN A 68 -1.31 3.24 16.23
N ARG A 69 -1.99 3.21 15.07
CA ARG A 69 -2.52 1.99 14.44
C ARG A 69 -1.40 0.99 14.16
N LEU A 70 -1.69 -0.29 14.36
CA LEU A 70 -0.80 -1.36 13.93
C LEU A 70 -0.81 -1.56 12.42
N ILE A 71 0.38 -1.77 11.87
CA ILE A 71 0.62 -2.01 10.46
C ILE A 71 1.56 -3.21 10.35
N GLU A 72 1.35 -4.06 9.34
CA GLU A 72 2.38 -5.02 8.96
C GLU A 72 3.64 -4.26 8.48
N LYS A 73 4.83 -4.67 8.92
CA LYS A 73 6.13 -4.07 8.53
C LYS A 73 6.30 -3.91 7.02
N SER A 74 5.72 -4.80 6.22
CA SER A 74 5.80 -4.73 4.75
C SER A 74 4.90 -3.65 4.14
N CYS A 75 3.89 -3.20 4.88
CA CYS A 75 2.91 -2.20 4.49
C CYS A 75 3.14 -0.84 5.18
N SER A 76 4.20 -0.73 5.98
CA SER A 76 4.56 0.51 6.65
C SER A 76 5.46 1.36 5.78
N PHE A 77 5.25 2.68 5.83
CA PHE A 77 6.00 3.65 5.05
C PHE A 77 6.95 4.42 5.98
N GLU A 78 8.23 4.44 5.65
CA GLU A 78 9.20 5.26 6.36
C GLU A 78 9.39 6.59 5.62
N TYR A 79 9.00 7.68 6.27
CA TYR A 79 9.05 9.04 5.74
C TYR A 79 9.48 9.99 6.85
N GLN A 80 10.41 10.90 6.55
CA GLN A 80 10.96 11.86 7.54
C GLN A 80 11.38 11.21 8.87
N ASN A 81 12.11 10.08 8.80
CA ASN A 81 12.58 9.29 9.94
C ASN A 81 11.48 8.75 10.87
N SER A 82 10.24 8.65 10.38
CA SER A 82 9.09 8.15 11.11
C SER A 82 8.35 7.07 10.30
N ILE A 83 7.68 6.16 11.01
CA ILE A 83 6.84 5.12 10.38
C ILE A 83 5.41 5.63 10.27
N HIS A 84 4.81 5.52 9.08
CA HIS A 84 3.45 5.97 8.80
C HIS A 84 2.61 4.83 8.20
N CYS A 85 1.30 4.81 8.52
CA CYS A 85 0.33 4.04 7.75
C CYS A 85 -0.02 4.79 6.46
N ARG A 86 -0.60 4.07 5.49
CA ARG A 86 -1.02 4.64 4.21
C ARG A 86 -1.98 5.82 4.40
N SER A 87 -2.96 5.70 5.30
CA SER A 87 -3.90 6.80 5.58
C SER A 87 -3.19 8.06 6.07
N CYS A 88 -2.26 7.94 7.04
CA CYS A 88 -1.54 9.10 7.54
C CYS A 88 -0.56 9.68 6.51
N LEU A 89 0.03 8.83 5.66
CA LEU A 89 0.88 9.30 4.56
C LEU A 89 0.10 10.18 3.58
N LYS A 90 -1.13 9.76 3.23
CA LYS A 90 -2.05 10.55 2.41
C LYS A 90 -2.49 11.83 3.12
N GLU A 91 -3.04 11.70 4.32
CA GLU A 91 -3.75 12.79 5.02
C GLU A 91 -2.80 13.89 5.49
N PHE A 92 -1.63 13.53 6.04
CA PHE A 92 -0.72 14.51 6.64
C PHE A 92 0.44 14.91 5.74
N HIS A 93 0.77 14.10 4.72
CA HIS A 93 1.89 14.38 3.82
C HIS A 93 1.47 14.56 2.36
N GLY A 94 0.19 14.36 2.02
CA GLY A 94 -0.30 14.48 0.65
C GLY A 94 0.27 13.42 -0.30
N ILE A 95 0.89 12.38 0.23
CA ILE A 95 1.57 11.34 -0.54
C ILE A 95 0.65 10.12 -0.63
N GLU A 96 0.10 9.90 -1.82
CA GLU A 96 -0.67 8.72 -2.16
C GLU A 96 -0.42 8.32 -3.61
N LEU A 97 -0.01 7.06 -3.79
CA LEU A 97 0.09 6.40 -5.08
C LEU A 97 -0.60 5.03 -5.01
N SER A 98 -1.36 4.70 -6.05
CA SER A 98 -1.66 3.33 -6.40
C SER A 98 -0.45 2.64 -7.03
N LYS A 99 -0.53 1.33 -7.20
CA LYS A 99 0.55 0.54 -7.82
C LYS A 99 0.79 0.95 -9.28
N LYS A 100 -0.29 1.20 -10.03
CA LYS A 100 -0.21 1.66 -11.43
C LYS A 100 0.45 3.04 -11.54
N GLU A 101 -0.01 3.96 -10.70
CA GLU A 101 0.54 5.31 -10.56
C GLU A 101 2.03 5.31 -10.22
N TYR A 102 2.45 4.44 -9.29
CA TYR A 102 3.87 4.22 -8.98
C TYR A 102 4.68 3.77 -10.22
N PHE A 103 4.19 2.80 -10.99
CA PHE A 103 4.91 2.34 -12.19
C PHE A 103 4.99 3.41 -13.28
N ILE A 104 3.96 4.25 -13.42
CA ILE A 104 3.99 5.38 -14.34
C ILE A 104 5.08 6.37 -13.92
N LEU A 105 5.15 6.76 -12.64
CA LEU A 105 6.22 7.63 -12.15
C LEU A 105 7.61 7.01 -12.31
N LEU A 106 7.75 5.71 -12.07
CA LEU A 106 9.01 4.98 -12.26
C LEU A 106 9.49 5.03 -13.72
N CYS A 107 8.57 4.95 -14.69
CA CYS A 107 8.90 5.16 -16.10
C CYS A 107 9.38 6.59 -16.38
N ILE A 108 8.73 7.61 -15.81
CA ILE A 108 9.17 9.01 -15.93
C ILE A 108 10.57 9.19 -15.35
N GLU A 109 10.82 8.68 -14.14
CA GLU A 109 12.14 8.70 -13.48
C GLU A 109 13.23 8.07 -14.36
N SER A 110 12.86 6.99 -15.07
CA SER A 110 13.74 6.26 -15.99
C SER A 110 13.90 6.94 -17.37
N GLY A 111 13.30 8.11 -17.60
CA GLY A 111 13.37 8.86 -18.85
C GLY A 111 12.41 8.36 -19.95
N ILE A 112 11.35 7.64 -19.58
CA ILE A 112 10.30 7.18 -20.49
C ILE A 112 9.04 8.01 -20.23
N SER A 113 8.85 9.07 -21.02
CA SER A 113 7.79 10.08 -20.80
C SER A 113 6.60 9.99 -21.76
N LYS A 114 6.72 9.24 -22.87
CA LYS A 114 5.64 9.13 -23.86
C LYS A 114 4.58 8.12 -23.39
N PRO A 115 3.28 8.46 -23.43
CA PRO A 115 2.21 7.56 -22.94
C PRO A 115 2.24 6.16 -23.56
N LYS A 116 2.49 6.06 -24.87
CA LYS A 116 2.59 4.77 -25.57
C LYS A 116 3.76 3.90 -25.09
N ASP A 117 4.90 4.53 -24.78
CA ASP A 117 6.09 3.82 -24.31
C ASP A 117 5.91 3.37 -22.86
N ILE A 118 5.29 4.22 -22.02
CA ILE A 118 4.91 3.87 -20.64
C ILE A 118 3.89 2.72 -20.64
N SER A 119 2.85 2.80 -21.47
CA SER A 119 1.85 1.73 -21.63
C SER A 119 2.52 0.41 -22.03
N LYS A 120 3.46 0.44 -22.98
CA LYS A 120 4.22 -0.75 -23.38
C LYS A 120 5.07 -1.33 -22.25
N ALA A 121 5.74 -0.49 -21.46
CA ALA A 121 6.60 -0.93 -20.36
C ALA A 121 5.78 -1.50 -19.19
N THR A 122 4.66 -0.87 -18.87
CA THR A 122 3.85 -1.18 -17.67
C THR A 122 2.70 -2.15 -17.93
N GLY A 123 2.19 -2.22 -19.16
CA GLY A 123 0.95 -2.91 -19.51
C GLY A 123 -0.32 -2.16 -19.13
N ILE A 124 -0.21 -0.91 -18.65
CA ILE A 124 -1.34 -0.04 -18.33
C ILE A 124 -1.93 0.50 -19.64
N ASP A 125 -3.25 0.65 -19.71
CA ASP A 125 -3.92 1.20 -20.88
C ASP A 125 -3.41 2.61 -21.21
N VAL A 126 -3.30 2.93 -22.50
CA VAL A 126 -2.70 4.19 -22.94
C VAL A 126 -3.51 5.42 -22.52
N ASP A 127 -4.83 5.30 -22.45
CA ASP A 127 -5.70 6.40 -22.03
C ASP A 127 -5.65 6.56 -20.51
N GLU A 128 -5.60 5.45 -19.76
CA GLU A 128 -5.34 5.48 -18.31
C GLU A 128 -3.98 6.12 -17.97
N VAL A 129 -2.94 5.87 -18.79
CA VAL A 129 -1.64 6.54 -18.65
C VAL A 129 -1.77 8.05 -18.86
N LYS A 130 -2.47 8.51 -19.91
CA LYS A 130 -2.64 9.94 -20.17
C LYS A 130 -3.38 10.63 -19.04
N GLU A 131 -4.51 10.06 -18.60
CA GLU A 131 -5.29 10.59 -17.48
C GLU A 131 -4.44 10.70 -16.21
N THR A 132 -3.59 9.69 -15.94
CA THR A 132 -2.70 9.71 -14.79
C THR A 132 -1.63 10.79 -14.90
N LEU A 133 -1.01 10.96 -16.08
CA LEU A 133 -0.01 12.01 -16.30
C LEU A 133 -0.61 13.41 -16.14
N GLU A 134 -1.83 13.63 -16.65
CA GLU A 134 -2.56 14.88 -16.48
C GLU A 134 -2.88 15.15 -15.01
N LYS A 135 -3.35 14.13 -14.27
CA LYS A 135 -3.59 14.22 -12.82
C LYS A 135 -2.33 14.58 -12.03
N PHE A 136 -1.16 14.15 -12.49
CA PHE A 136 0.10 14.36 -11.79
C PHE A 136 0.72 15.74 -12.03
N LEU A 137 0.37 16.42 -13.12
CA LEU A 137 0.89 17.74 -13.44
C LEU A 137 0.59 18.75 -12.31
N GLY A 138 1.61 19.50 -11.91
CA GLY A 138 1.56 20.47 -10.81
C GLY A 138 1.77 19.86 -9.42
N ASN A 139 1.61 18.54 -9.25
CA ASN A 139 1.80 17.86 -7.97
C ASN A 139 3.05 16.98 -7.99
N TYR A 140 3.00 15.86 -8.69
CA TYR A 140 4.11 14.89 -8.79
C TYR A 140 4.96 15.10 -10.04
N LEU A 141 4.41 15.76 -11.06
CA LEU A 141 5.08 16.07 -12.32
C LEU A 141 5.08 17.57 -12.61
N THR A 142 6.09 18.02 -13.34
CA THR A 142 6.20 19.35 -13.91
C THR A 142 6.61 19.25 -15.38
N ASP A 143 6.11 20.16 -16.21
CA ASP A 143 6.53 20.36 -17.60
C ASP A 143 7.38 21.64 -17.76
N GLU A 144 7.83 22.23 -16.64
CA GLU A 144 8.65 23.44 -16.64
C GLU A 144 9.92 23.25 -17.47
N PRO A 145 10.13 24.11 -18.50
CA PRO A 145 11.27 23.97 -19.38
C PRO A 145 12.57 24.29 -18.63
N HIS A 146 13.53 23.38 -18.72
CA HIS A 146 14.90 23.62 -18.22
C HIS A 146 15.74 24.48 -19.18
N SER A 147 15.25 24.62 -20.42
CA SER A 147 15.88 25.32 -21.55
C SER A 147 14.78 25.69 -22.56
N LEU A 148 15.01 26.72 -23.38
CA LEU A 148 14.06 27.31 -24.34
C LEU A 148 13.42 26.32 -25.35
N PHE A 149 13.85 25.05 -25.41
CA PHE A 149 13.53 24.15 -26.52
C PHE A 149 13.01 22.75 -26.14
N SER A 150 12.79 22.42 -24.85
CA SER A 150 12.24 21.11 -24.48
C SER A 150 11.31 21.17 -23.28
N LYS A 151 10.02 20.86 -23.52
CA LYS A 151 9.04 20.51 -22.48
C LYS A 151 9.10 18.99 -22.29
N GLU A 152 9.87 18.56 -21.31
CA GLU A 152 9.94 17.15 -20.92
C GLU A 152 9.33 17.01 -19.53
N LEU A 153 8.43 16.04 -19.35
CA LEU A 153 7.85 15.74 -18.05
C LEU A 153 8.95 15.30 -17.08
N ARG A 154 8.99 15.94 -15.91
CA ARG A 154 9.94 15.66 -14.84
C ARG A 154 9.22 15.49 -13.52
N LEU A 155 9.83 14.75 -12.61
CA LEU A 155 9.34 14.63 -11.24
C LEU A 155 9.52 15.96 -10.50
N THR A 156 8.51 16.36 -9.73
CA THR A 156 8.67 17.37 -8.68
C THR A 156 9.38 16.75 -7.47
N GLN A 157 9.72 17.58 -6.48
CA GLN A 157 10.24 17.09 -5.19
C GLN A 157 9.26 16.09 -4.53
N LEU A 158 7.97 16.41 -4.54
CA LEU A 158 6.93 15.52 -4.02
C LEU A 158 6.86 14.20 -4.83
N GLY A 159 7.05 14.27 -6.16
CA GLY A 159 7.14 13.09 -7.02
C GLY A 159 8.30 12.16 -6.65
N ILE A 160 9.48 12.73 -6.41
CA ILE A 160 10.68 11.98 -5.97
C ILE A 160 10.44 11.34 -4.60
N GLU A 161 9.86 12.08 -3.65
CA GLU A 161 9.55 11.57 -2.32
C GLU A 161 8.52 10.44 -2.37
N ALA A 162 7.45 10.61 -3.14
CA ALA A 162 6.42 9.60 -3.31
C ALA A 162 7.00 8.31 -3.93
N LEU A 163 7.80 8.41 -5.00
CA LEU A 163 8.51 7.28 -5.59
C LEU A 163 9.40 6.57 -4.57
N THR A 164 10.20 7.32 -3.83
CA THR A 164 11.13 6.79 -2.82
C THR A 164 10.37 5.99 -1.75
N VAL A 165 9.32 6.58 -1.19
CA VAL A 165 8.51 5.98 -0.13
C VAL A 165 7.79 4.72 -0.60
N TYR A 166 7.16 4.78 -1.78
CA TYR A 166 6.42 3.65 -2.33
C TYR A 166 7.32 2.54 -2.89
N SER A 167 8.56 2.85 -3.29
CA SER A 167 9.52 1.84 -3.74
C SER A 167 9.82 0.80 -2.64
N LYS A 168 9.84 1.20 -1.37
CA LYS A 168 10.06 0.27 -0.23
C LYS A 168 8.96 -0.79 -0.11
N VAL A 169 7.74 -0.45 -0.54
CA VAL A 169 6.59 -1.35 -0.52
C VAL A 169 6.53 -2.17 -1.82
N TYR A 170 6.64 -1.52 -2.98
CA TYR A 170 6.45 -2.19 -4.26
C TYR A 170 7.67 -2.94 -4.82
N LYS A 171 8.91 -2.64 -4.41
CA LYS A 171 10.10 -3.41 -4.85
C LYS A 171 10.07 -4.89 -4.49
N LYS A 172 9.26 -5.26 -3.49
CA LYS A 172 9.07 -6.66 -3.07
C LYS A 172 8.03 -7.39 -3.91
N ASP A 173 7.29 -6.66 -4.74
CA ASP A 173 6.23 -7.19 -5.58
C ASP A 173 6.81 -7.75 -6.89
N LYS A 174 6.28 -8.90 -7.34
CA LYS A 174 6.75 -9.54 -8.59
C LYS A 174 6.56 -8.63 -9.80
N ASP A 175 5.47 -7.87 -9.85
CA ASP A 175 5.17 -6.99 -10.97
C ASP A 175 6.24 -5.89 -11.12
N HIS A 176 6.87 -5.47 -10.02
CA HIS A 176 7.95 -4.49 -10.06
C HIS A 176 9.13 -4.98 -10.87
N SER A 177 9.60 -6.20 -10.61
CA SER A 177 10.73 -6.79 -11.34
C SER A 177 10.44 -6.93 -12.84
N ILE A 178 9.20 -7.24 -13.20
CA ILE A 178 8.76 -7.33 -14.60
C ILE A 178 8.82 -5.95 -15.27
N VAL A 179 8.28 -4.93 -14.61
CA VAL A 179 8.29 -3.55 -15.13
C VAL A 179 9.71 -3.01 -15.25
N GLU A 180 10.58 -3.19 -14.24
CA GLU A 180 11.99 -2.78 -14.31
C GLU A 180 12.75 -3.44 -15.47
N THR A 181 12.50 -4.73 -15.69
CA THR A 181 13.11 -5.46 -16.82
C THR A 181 12.67 -4.83 -18.15
N ARG A 182 11.37 -4.56 -18.31
CA ARG A 182 10.83 -3.94 -19.53
C ARG A 182 11.34 -2.51 -19.75
N ILE A 183 11.49 -1.73 -18.69
CA ILE A 183 12.13 -0.40 -18.74
C ILE A 183 13.57 -0.54 -19.24
N SER A 184 14.34 -1.47 -18.67
CA SER A 184 15.73 -1.71 -19.05
C SER A 184 15.86 -2.12 -20.51
N ASP A 185 15.01 -3.04 -20.98
CA ASP A 185 14.97 -3.50 -22.37
C ASP A 185 14.60 -2.35 -23.33
N PHE A 186 13.62 -1.53 -22.95
CA PHE A 186 13.22 -0.37 -23.74
C PHE A 186 14.39 0.60 -23.92
N LEU A 187 15.07 0.97 -22.83
CA LEU A 187 16.21 1.88 -22.86
C LEU A 187 17.40 1.30 -23.65
N ALA A 188 17.68 0.01 -23.49
CA ALA A 188 18.72 -0.68 -24.26
C ALA A 188 18.43 -0.68 -25.77
N SER A 189 17.17 -0.90 -26.16
CA SER A 189 16.77 -0.85 -27.57
C SER A 189 16.96 0.55 -28.17
N LYS A 190 16.52 1.60 -27.47
CA LYS A 190 16.62 2.99 -27.91
C LYS A 190 18.07 3.43 -28.10
N ARG A 191 18.98 3.01 -27.20
CA ARG A 191 20.43 3.26 -27.34
C ARG A 191 21.02 2.60 -28.58
N LYS A 192 20.67 1.34 -28.87
CA LYS A 192 21.13 0.65 -30.09
C LYS A 192 20.66 1.33 -31.37
N TYR A 193 19.45 1.91 -31.39
CA TYR A 193 18.96 2.67 -32.54
C TYR A 193 19.69 4.01 -32.71
N ALA A 194 19.98 4.72 -31.62
CA ALA A 194 20.73 5.98 -31.68
C ALA A 194 22.14 5.77 -32.26
N LEU A 195 22.86 4.74 -31.81
CA LEU A 195 24.21 4.40 -32.29
C LEU A 195 24.27 3.89 -33.74
N ARG A 196 23.12 3.60 -34.38
CA ARG A 196 23.05 3.21 -35.80
C ARG A 196 22.80 4.40 -36.74
N LEU A 197 22.44 5.55 -36.19
CA LEU A 197 22.12 6.77 -36.93
C LEU A 197 23.28 7.79 -36.88
N GLU A 198 24.34 7.47 -36.13
CA GLU A 198 25.64 8.14 -36.10
C GLU A 198 26.63 7.43 -37.04
#